data_AF-A0A017SK85-F1
#
_entry.id   AF-A0A017SK85-F1
#
_cell.length_a   1.000
_cell.length_b   1.000
_cell.length_c   1.000
_cell.angle_alpha   90.00
_cell.angle_beta   90.00
_cell.angle_gamma   90.00
#
_symmetry.space_group_name_H-M   'P 1'
#
loop_
_entity.id
_entity.type
_entity.pdbx_description
1 polymer ?
#
loop_
_entity_poly.entity_id
_entity_poly.type
_entity_poly.pdbx_seq_one_letter_code
_entity_poly.pdbx_strand_id
1 'polypeptide(L)'
;MNGLHQPVDDVKQQLAEVRAERNVYANQIVRTTMQFSSISDQESTLAVPSNRETTKIPDPPMFTDGKEPQFENWLVLMSRKLTGNADHFDTPQLRMAYVASR
;
A
#
# COMPACT_ATOMS: atom_id res chain seq x y z
N MET A 1 15.48 -14.28 33.83
CA MET A 1 14.29 -13.77 33.11
C MET A 1 14.67 -12.60 32.18
N ASN A 2 15.61 -12.77 31.24
CA ASN A 2 16.15 -11.67 30.41
C ASN A 2 16.02 -11.89 28.89
N GLY A 3 15.29 -12.92 28.44
CA GLY A 3 15.25 -13.32 27.01
C GLY A 3 14.17 -12.67 26.15
N LEU A 4 13.19 -11.97 26.76
CA LEU A 4 12.01 -11.43 26.07
C LEU A 4 12.07 -9.91 25.80
N HIS A 5 13.03 -9.19 26.39
CA HIS A 5 13.13 -7.73 26.20
C HIS A 5 13.74 -7.36 24.84
N GLN A 6 14.78 -8.10 24.42
CA GLN A 6 15.50 -7.90 23.16
C GLN A 6 14.59 -7.91 21.92
N PRO A 7 13.72 -8.93 21.69
CA PRO A 7 12.89 -8.95 20.48
C PRO A 7 11.84 -7.84 20.44
N VAL A 8 11.38 -7.33 21.60
CA VAL A 8 10.41 -6.24 21.65
C VAL A 8 11.08 -4.91 21.30
N ASP A 9 12.32 -4.72 21.73
CA ASP A 9 13.10 -3.52 21.41
C ASP A 9 13.47 -3.49 19.93
N ASP A 10 13.83 -4.64 19.35
CA ASP A 10 14.11 -4.77 17.91
C ASP A 10 12.90 -4.43 17.04
N VAL A 11 11.70 -4.91 17.41
CA VAL A 11 10.46 -4.60 16.67
C VAL A 11 10.09 -3.12 16.77
N LYS A 12 10.27 -2.50 17.95
CA LYS A 12 10.05 -1.06 18.12
C LYS A 12 11.02 -0.24 17.27
N GLN A 13 12.27 -0.68 17.17
CA GLN A 13 13.27 -0.03 16.34
C GLN A 13 12.90 -0.10 14.86
N GLN A 14 12.51 -1.28 14.36
CA GLN A 14 12.05 -1.46 12.98
C GLN A 14 10.80 -0.60 12.68
N LEU A 15 9.86 -0.52 13.63
CA LEU A 15 8.67 0.32 13.47
C LEU A 15 9.03 1.81 13.40
N ALA A 16 10.00 2.26 14.19
CA ALA A 16 10.47 3.64 14.17
C ALA A 16 11.16 3.98 12.84
N GLU A 17 11.97 3.06 12.32
CA GLU A 17 12.65 3.21 11.04
C GLU A 17 11.66 3.26 9.87
N VAL A 18 10.74 2.30 9.78
CA VAL A 18 9.69 2.30 8.74
C VAL A 18 8.82 3.56 8.81
N ARG A 19 8.54 4.07 10.01
CA ARG A 19 7.81 5.33 10.19
C ARG A 19 8.62 6.53 9.72
N ALA A 20 9.93 6.55 9.95
CA ALA A 20 10.82 7.60 9.50
C ALA A 20 10.91 7.61 7.96
N GLU A 21 11.10 6.44 7.34
CA GLU A 21 11.12 6.27 5.89
C GLU A 21 9.82 6.75 5.25
N ARG A 22 8.67 6.32 5.77
CA ARG A 22 7.35 6.79 5.32
C ARG A 22 7.24 8.32 5.39
N ASN A 23 7.72 8.94 6.46
CA ASN A 23 7.67 10.39 6.60
C ASN A 23 8.58 11.09 5.57
N VAL A 24 9.74 10.52 5.26
CA VAL A 24 10.63 11.06 4.20
C VAL A 24 9.93 11.02 2.84
N TYR A 25 9.34 9.89 2.46
CA TYR A 25 8.62 9.77 1.19
C TYR A 25 7.39 10.70 1.12
N ALA A 26 6.60 10.77 2.19
CA ALA A 26 5.47 11.69 2.26
C ALA A 26 5.92 13.15 2.07
N ASN A 27 7.01 13.55 2.71
CA ASN A 27 7.56 14.90 2.56
C ASN A 27 8.13 15.16 1.15
N GLN A 28 8.73 14.15 0.51
CA GLN A 28 9.20 14.25 -0.87
C GLN A 28 8.05 14.41 -1.86
N ILE A 29 6.95 13.67 -1.68
CA ILE A 29 5.73 13.82 -2.49
C ILE A 29 5.17 15.23 -2.33
N VAL A 30 4.99 15.71 -1.11
CA VAL A 30 4.48 17.07 -0.85
C VAL A 30 5.37 18.14 -1.50
N ARG A 31 6.69 18.03 -1.35
CA ARG A 31 7.65 18.95 -1.97
C ARG A 31 7.56 18.92 -3.50
N THR A 32 7.44 17.73 -4.09
CA THR A 32 7.35 17.55 -5.54
C THR A 32 6.03 18.13 -6.07
N THR A 33 4.90 17.82 -5.43
CA THR A 33 3.59 18.39 -5.78
C THR A 33 3.60 19.92 -5.71
N MET A 34 4.16 20.51 -4.65
CA MET A 34 4.27 21.97 -4.53
C MET A 34 5.16 22.59 -5.62
N GLN A 35 6.25 21.93 -6.01
CA GLN A 35 7.11 22.38 -7.11
C GLN A 35 6.38 22.35 -8.46
N PHE A 36 5.56 21.33 -8.71
CA PHE A 36 4.73 21.24 -9.92
C PHE A 36 3.62 22.29 -9.95
N SER A 37 2.99 22.60 -8.80
CA SER A 37 1.98 23.66 -8.71
C SER A 37 2.55 25.05 -8.96
N SER A 38 3.84 25.27 -8.71
CA SER A 38 4.51 26.58 -8.89
C SER A 38 4.86 26.90 -10.35
N ILE A 39 4.75 25.93 -11.26
CA ILE A 39 5.07 26.09 -12.70
C ILE A 39 3.79 26.33 -13.54
N SER A 40 2.61 26.26 -12.92
CA SER A 40 1.30 26.19 -13.63
C SER A 40 0.43 27.45 -13.50
N ASP A 41 1.01 28.65 -13.39
CA ASP A 41 0.23 29.91 -13.35
C ASP A 41 0.08 30.60 -14.73
N GLN A 42 0.21 29.85 -15.84
CA GLN A 42 -0.14 30.36 -17.17
C GLN A 42 -1.13 29.43 -17.88
N GLU A 43 -2.41 29.81 -17.73
CA GLU A 43 -3.48 29.71 -18.74
C GLU A 43 -3.52 28.44 -19.59
N SER A 44 -4.31 27.46 -19.13
CA SER A 44 -5.22 26.69 -19.98
C SER A 44 -6.19 25.93 -19.09
N THR A 45 -7.48 26.08 -19.38
CA THR A 45 -8.56 25.22 -18.88
C THR A 45 -8.23 23.76 -19.16
N LEU A 46 -7.58 23.07 -18.23
CA LEU A 46 -7.20 21.68 -18.38
C LEU A 46 -7.70 20.92 -17.17
N ALA A 47 -8.55 19.94 -17.49
CA ALA A 47 -9.21 19.03 -16.59
C ALA A 47 -8.35 18.71 -15.37
N VAL A 48 -8.96 18.86 -14.18
CA VAL A 48 -8.55 18.12 -12.99
C VAL A 48 -8.19 16.72 -13.48
N PRO A 49 -6.95 16.21 -13.27
CA PRO A 49 -6.71 14.80 -13.50
C PRO A 49 -7.65 14.11 -12.54
N SER A 50 -8.81 13.68 -13.04
CA SER A 50 -9.66 12.75 -12.37
C SER A 50 -8.72 11.60 -12.07
N ASN A 51 -8.35 11.49 -10.80
CA ASN A 51 -7.64 10.35 -10.28
C ASN A 51 -8.59 9.19 -10.58
N ARG A 52 -8.43 8.58 -11.76
CA ARG A 52 -9.28 7.50 -12.24
C ARG A 52 -8.82 6.30 -11.45
N GLU A 53 -9.25 6.25 -10.19
CA GLU A 53 -9.10 5.10 -9.31
C GLU A 53 -9.48 3.87 -10.12
N THR A 54 -8.57 2.90 -10.15
CA THR A 54 -8.73 1.74 -11.01
C THR A 54 -10.03 1.01 -10.63
N THR A 55 -10.78 0.52 -11.64
CA THR A 55 -12.05 -0.18 -11.46
C THR A 55 -11.98 -1.16 -10.29
N LYS A 56 -12.91 -1.07 -9.34
CA LYS A 56 -12.93 -1.96 -8.16
C LYS A 56 -13.01 -3.43 -8.57
N ILE A 57 -11.87 -4.11 -8.62
CA ILE A 57 -11.81 -5.57 -8.74
C ILE A 57 -12.45 -6.15 -7.48
N PRO A 58 -13.37 -7.13 -7.61
CA PRO A 58 -13.98 -7.77 -6.44
C PRO A 58 -12.92 -8.42 -5.56
N ASP A 59 -13.24 -8.49 -4.27
CA ASP A 59 -12.35 -9.07 -3.30
C ASP A 59 -12.23 -10.59 -3.49
N PRO A 60 -11.02 -11.17 -3.31
CA PRO A 60 -10.86 -12.60 -3.35
C PRO A 60 -11.61 -13.26 -2.17
N PRO A 61 -12.09 -14.50 -2.34
CA PRO A 61 -12.72 -15.25 -1.27
C PRO A 61 -11.78 -15.44 -0.06
N MET A 62 -12.37 -15.55 1.14
CA MET A 62 -11.66 -15.93 2.37
C MET A 62 -10.93 -17.25 2.16
N PHE A 63 -9.65 -17.30 2.52
CA PHE A 63 -8.92 -18.57 2.57
C PHE A 63 -9.21 -19.23 3.92
N THR A 64 -10.07 -20.25 3.92
CA THR A 64 -10.42 -21.02 5.13
C THR A 64 -9.91 -22.45 5.00
N ASP A 65 -9.77 -23.17 6.11
CA ASP A 65 -9.29 -24.57 6.14
C ASP A 65 -10.25 -25.58 5.45
N GLY A 66 -11.34 -25.10 4.84
CA GLY A 66 -12.43 -25.90 4.27
C GLY A 66 -12.38 -26.08 2.76
N LYS A 67 -11.27 -26.60 2.21
CA LYS A 67 -11.07 -27.11 0.83
C LYS A 67 -11.27 -26.17 -0.37
N GLU A 68 -12.03 -25.08 -0.27
CA GLU A 68 -12.22 -24.11 -1.35
C GLU A 68 -12.07 -22.67 -0.86
N PRO A 69 -11.35 -21.80 -1.60
CA PRO A 69 -10.53 -22.08 -2.79
C PRO A 69 -9.24 -22.87 -2.47
N GLN A 70 -8.71 -23.62 -3.45
CA GLN A 70 -7.34 -24.12 -3.38
C GLN A 70 -6.35 -22.95 -3.22
N PHE A 71 -5.24 -23.18 -2.53
CA PHE A 71 -4.23 -22.14 -2.26
C PHE A 71 -3.76 -21.46 -3.54
N GLU A 72 -3.51 -22.23 -4.60
CA GLU A 72 -3.07 -21.74 -5.90
C GLU A 72 -4.11 -20.81 -6.52
N ASN A 73 -5.39 -21.20 -6.46
CA ASN A 73 -6.49 -20.40 -6.98
C ASN A 73 -6.66 -19.10 -6.18
N TRP A 74 -6.58 -19.18 -4.85
CA TRP A 74 -6.63 -18.01 -3.99
C TRP A 74 -5.46 -17.06 -4.25
N LEU A 75 -4.24 -17.58 -4.39
CA LEU A 75 -3.04 -16.80 -4.65
C LEU A 75 -3.12 -16.06 -6.00
N VAL A 76 -3.66 -16.71 -7.04
CA VAL A 76 -3.91 -16.07 -8.35
C VAL A 76 -4.92 -14.94 -8.21
N LEU A 77 -6.04 -15.15 -7.50
CA LEU A 77 -7.05 -14.12 -7.29
C LEU A 77 -6.49 -12.94 -6.48
N MET A 78 -5.73 -13.23 -5.42
CA MET A 78 -5.07 -12.23 -4.58
C MET A 78 -4.07 -11.41 -5.39
N SER A 79 -3.22 -12.07 -6.19
CA SER A 79 -2.22 -11.39 -7.03
C SER A 79 -2.87 -10.48 -8.07
N ARG A 80 -3.98 -10.92 -8.68
CA ARG A 80 -4.77 -10.09 -9.62
C ARG A 80 -5.39 -8.88 -8.95
N LYS A 81 -5.94 -9.04 -7.74
CA LYS A 81 -6.48 -7.93 -6.94
C LYS A 81 -5.40 -6.89 -6.64
N LEU A 82 -4.24 -7.34 -6.16
CA LEU A 82 -3.14 -6.43 -5.82
C LEU A 82 -2.55 -5.73 -7.06
N THR A 83 -2.47 -6.43 -8.20
CA THR A 83 -1.93 -5.86 -9.44
C THR A 83 -2.90 -4.90 -10.09
N GLY A 84 -4.18 -5.26 -10.18
CA GLY A 84 -5.19 -4.42 -10.84
C GLY A 84 -5.67 -3.24 -9.99
N ASN A 85 -5.39 -3.24 -8.69
CA ASN A 85 -5.59 -2.11 -7.79
C ASN A 85 -4.23 -1.59 -7.27
N ALA A 86 -3.19 -1.58 -8.11
CA ALA A 86 -1.85 -1.17 -7.71
C ALA A 86 -1.77 0.29 -7.20
N ASP A 87 -2.69 1.15 -7.63
CA ASP A 87 -2.91 2.50 -7.12
C ASP A 87 -3.42 2.52 -5.67
N HIS A 88 -4.14 1.48 -5.24
CA HIS A 88 -4.62 1.30 -3.86
C HIS A 88 -3.67 0.45 -3.01
N PHE A 89 -2.75 -0.28 -3.63
CA PHE A 89 -1.76 -1.15 -3.00
C PHE A 89 -0.35 -0.77 -3.49
N ASP A 90 -0.05 0.51 -3.42
CA ASP A 90 1.17 1.13 -3.94
C ASP A 90 2.44 0.68 -3.20
N THR A 91 2.30 0.35 -1.92
CA THR A 91 3.40 -0.11 -1.06
C THR A 91 3.34 -1.61 -0.76
N PRO A 92 4.49 -2.29 -0.64
CA PRO A 92 4.55 -3.68 -0.16
C PRO A 92 3.87 -3.88 1.19
N GLN A 93 3.95 -2.89 2.09
CA GLN A 93 3.34 -2.93 3.41
C GLN A 93 1.81 -2.95 3.33
N LEU A 94 1.22 -2.15 2.44
CA LEU A 94 -0.22 -2.12 2.23
C LEU A 94 -0.73 -3.41 1.59
N ARG A 95 0.05 -4.01 0.68
CA ARG A 95 -0.22 -5.35 0.13
C ARG A 95 -0.23 -6.40 1.23
N MET A 96 0.81 -6.43 2.08
CA MET A 96 0.91 -7.38 3.20
C MET A 96 -0.22 -7.21 4.21
N ALA A 97 -0.51 -5.97 4.61
CA ALA A 97 -1.58 -5.67 5.55
C ALA A 97 -2.95 -6.14 5.04
N TYR A 98 -3.21 -5.92 3.74
CA TYR A 98 -4.43 -6.39 3.11
C TYR A 98 -4.51 -7.92 3.08
N VAL A 99 -3.44 -8.59 2.66
CA VAL A 99 -3.39 -10.07 2.64
C VAL A 99 -3.57 -10.66 4.04
N ALA A 100 -2.98 -10.06 5.07
CA ALA A 100 -3.11 -10.51 6.46
C ALA A 100 -4.50 -10.24 7.07
N SER A 101 -5.27 -9.31 6.51
CA SER A 101 -6.65 -9.00 6.93
C SER A 101 -7.72 -9.89 6.28
N ARG A 102 -7.30 -10.80 5.40
CA ARG A 102 -8.16 -11.77 4.70
C ARG A 102 -8.19 -13.10 5.40
#